data_AF-A0A9R0ICG8-F1
#
_entry.id   AF-A0A9R0ICG8-F1
#
_cell.length_a   1.000
_cell.length_b   1.000
_cell.length_c   1.000
_cell.angle_alpha   90.00
_cell.angle_beta   90.00
_cell.angle_gamma   90.00
#
_symmetry.space_group_name_H-M   'P 1'
#
loop_
_entity.id
_entity.type
_entity.pdbx_description
1 polymer ?
#
loop_
_entity_poly.entity_id
_entity_poly.type
_entity_poly.pdbx_seq_one_letter_code
_entity_poly.pdbx_strand_id
1 'polypeptide(L)'
;MAVDRVPPIFAAQLNYLLSHSPFSIKVEQMWSGSKNYPWNDRFTLLIPFCLDFIKWDIIYNVESPLSPPDVMFGAEDDKFIPFVLSSDPSKSPMHTLSNWNSKDPSRLLSLILQLRELYSAYQGKCVGGVDDERVKFEISTMLSREGIEMSLSSGVEKPEEVKFAVPLLDTSINNMVPACPWRQQQKIHLQVIYPIGRKYQSAPSAPRLKLVSTLELRSLFSVEDIKLPTWLNGMCMAEYLPALEETVQMQILEAVSLIGIRRLFIETLTVVFGRPLEADPIFCRKATFLVANGVFTFLVHFLLPIQFPKKQPTLILQSSQHFNKQGVPVRSPVMSEYPWSPRWELSDMASRIFDFVVEESSNFKKICNDALQR
;
A
#
# COMPACT_ATOMS: atom_id res chain seq x y z
N MET A 1 -15.70 -9.16 12.77
CA MET A 1 -17.09 -9.52 13.11
C MET A 1 -17.82 -10.31 12.00
N ALA A 2 -17.31 -10.44 10.76
CA ALA A 2 -17.94 -11.28 9.71
C ALA A 2 -17.44 -12.74 9.65
N VAL A 3 -16.28 -13.04 10.24
CA VAL A 3 -15.61 -14.34 10.15
C VAL A 3 -16.30 -15.41 11.02
N ASP A 4 -17.00 -15.01 12.09
CA ASP A 4 -17.64 -15.94 13.04
C ASP A 4 -18.84 -16.70 12.44
N ARG A 5 -19.30 -16.29 11.25
CA ARG A 5 -20.38 -16.95 10.50
C ARG A 5 -19.89 -17.79 9.33
N VAL A 6 -18.58 -17.99 9.16
CA VAL A 6 -18.04 -18.86 8.09
C VAL A 6 -17.80 -20.26 8.69
N PRO A 7 -18.24 -21.36 8.04
CA PRO A 7 -17.94 -22.71 8.49
C PRO A 7 -16.43 -22.92 8.71
N PRO A 8 -16.00 -23.63 9.77
CA PRO A 8 -14.58 -23.70 10.14
C PRO A 8 -13.64 -24.19 9.03
N ILE A 9 -14.08 -25.14 8.20
CA ILE A 9 -13.31 -25.67 7.07
C ILE A 9 -13.05 -24.56 6.03
N PHE A 10 -14.09 -23.82 5.65
CA PHE A 10 -13.98 -22.74 4.67
C PHE A 10 -13.20 -21.56 5.26
N ALA A 11 -13.39 -21.27 6.55
CA ALA A 11 -12.68 -20.23 7.26
C ALA A 11 -11.17 -20.52 7.29
N ALA A 12 -10.75 -21.77 7.49
CA ALA A 12 -9.34 -22.15 7.46
C ALA A 12 -8.72 -21.87 6.08
N GLN A 13 -9.38 -22.28 5.00
CA GLN A 13 -8.92 -22.05 3.63
C GLN A 13 -8.88 -20.56 3.26
N LEU A 14 -9.92 -19.80 3.63
CA LEU A 14 -10.00 -18.36 3.40
C LEU A 14 -8.94 -17.60 4.20
N ASN A 15 -8.76 -17.91 5.48
CA ASN A 15 -7.74 -17.27 6.30
C ASN A 15 -6.34 -17.57 5.77
N TYR A 16 -6.09 -18.80 5.31
CA TYR A 16 -4.84 -19.17 4.67
C TYR A 16 -4.59 -18.35 3.39
N LEU A 17 -5.58 -18.26 2.50
CA LEU A 17 -5.54 -17.41 1.30
C LEU A 17 -5.16 -15.95 1.65
N LEU A 18 -5.86 -15.34 2.61
CA LEU A 18 -5.65 -13.92 2.96
C LEU A 18 -4.31 -13.65 3.63
N SER A 19 -3.72 -14.63 4.31
CA SER A 19 -2.46 -14.48 5.04
C SER A 19 -1.22 -14.88 4.25
N HIS A 20 -1.35 -15.82 3.31
CA HIS A 20 -0.21 -16.39 2.57
C HIS A 20 -0.19 -15.99 1.09
N SER A 21 -1.20 -15.27 0.60
CA SER A 21 -1.18 -14.79 -0.78
C SER A 21 -0.04 -13.78 -1.00
N PRO A 22 0.70 -13.89 -2.11
CA PRO A 22 1.70 -12.89 -2.51
C PRO A 22 1.07 -11.55 -2.87
N PHE A 23 -0.26 -11.50 -3.06
CA PHE A 23 -1.03 -10.30 -3.36
C PHE A 23 -1.96 -9.95 -2.20
N SER A 24 -2.25 -8.66 -2.01
CA SER A 24 -3.19 -8.18 -0.99
C SER A 24 -4.66 -8.45 -1.41
N ILE A 25 -5.06 -9.73 -1.40
CA ILE A 25 -6.44 -10.15 -1.67
C ILE A 25 -7.34 -9.71 -0.51
N LYS A 26 -8.53 -9.23 -0.84
CA LYS A 26 -9.55 -8.81 0.15
C LYS A 26 -10.87 -9.50 -0.11
N VAL A 27 -11.69 -9.58 0.92
CA VAL A 27 -13.10 -9.99 0.80
C VAL A 27 -13.96 -8.74 0.78
N GLU A 28 -14.75 -8.55 -0.28
CA GLU A 28 -15.68 -7.41 -0.39
C GLU A 28 -16.95 -7.67 0.43
N GLN A 29 -17.55 -8.84 0.25
CA GLN A 29 -18.80 -9.21 0.87
C GLN A 29 -18.87 -10.72 1.11
N MET A 30 -19.71 -11.13 2.06
CA MET A 30 -20.01 -12.53 2.39
C MET A 30 -21.51 -12.70 2.55
N TRP A 31 -22.05 -13.81 2.08
CA TRP A 31 -23.48 -14.12 2.20
C TRP A 31 -23.73 -15.62 2.31
N SER A 32 -24.95 -15.97 2.72
CA SER A 32 -25.38 -17.36 2.81
C SER A 32 -26.04 -17.81 1.51
N GLY A 33 -25.66 -19.00 1.04
CA GLY A 33 -26.33 -19.73 -0.03
C GLY A 33 -27.56 -20.51 0.39
N SER A 34 -27.81 -20.64 1.70
CA SER A 34 -28.92 -21.43 2.24
C SER A 34 -29.84 -20.56 3.09
N LYS A 35 -31.15 -20.76 2.97
CA LYS A 35 -32.13 -20.15 3.88
C LYS A 35 -32.19 -20.85 5.23
N ASN A 36 -31.66 -22.07 5.30
CA ASN A 36 -31.83 -22.96 6.45
C ASN A 36 -30.69 -22.84 7.47
N TYR A 37 -29.54 -22.29 7.07
CA TYR A 37 -28.36 -22.22 7.91
C TYR A 37 -27.83 -20.79 8.00
N PRO A 38 -27.43 -20.31 9.20
CA PRO A 38 -26.91 -18.95 9.38
C PRO A 38 -25.45 -18.79 8.93
N TRP A 39 -24.92 -19.75 8.17
CA TRP A 39 -23.53 -19.81 7.71
C TRP A 39 -23.35 -19.08 6.39
N ASN A 40 -22.30 -18.28 6.31
CA ASN A 40 -21.82 -17.66 5.08
C ASN A 40 -20.86 -18.64 4.38
N ASP A 41 -21.30 -19.22 3.28
CA ASP A 41 -20.53 -20.14 2.42
C ASP A 41 -20.14 -19.50 1.08
N ARG A 42 -20.57 -18.26 0.82
CA ARG A 42 -20.27 -17.52 -0.41
C ARG A 42 -19.62 -16.18 -0.11
N PHE A 43 -18.65 -15.79 -0.93
CA PHE A 43 -17.96 -14.52 -0.76
C PHE A 43 -17.33 -14.01 -2.05
N THR A 44 -17.26 -12.68 -2.18
CA THR A 44 -16.62 -12.01 -3.31
C THR A 44 -15.17 -11.67 -2.95
N LEU A 45 -14.23 -12.20 -3.72
CA LEU A 45 -12.81 -11.85 -3.62
C LEU A 45 -12.50 -10.64 -4.52
N LEU A 46 -11.81 -9.67 -3.94
CA LEU A 46 -11.11 -8.61 -4.67
C LEU A 46 -9.65 -9.07 -4.85
N ILE A 47 -9.31 -9.49 -6.06
CA ILE A 47 -8.00 -10.03 -6.39
C ILE A 47 -7.21 -8.95 -7.14
N PRO A 48 -6.03 -8.53 -6.63
CA PRO A 48 -5.21 -7.54 -7.33
C PRO A 48 -4.74 -8.04 -8.70
N PHE A 49 -5.00 -7.25 -9.75
CA PHE A 49 -4.51 -7.50 -11.10
C PHE A 49 -4.40 -6.19 -11.88
N CYS A 50 -3.27 -5.96 -12.56
CA CYS A 50 -2.98 -4.75 -13.35
C CYS A 50 -3.24 -3.42 -12.59
N LEU A 51 -2.88 -3.39 -11.30
CA LEU A 51 -3.07 -2.25 -10.37
C LEU A 51 -4.55 -1.86 -10.13
N ASP A 52 -5.46 -2.76 -10.43
CA ASP A 52 -6.87 -2.70 -10.12
C ASP A 52 -7.29 -4.00 -9.38
N PHE A 53 -8.58 -4.22 -9.23
CA PHE A 53 -9.13 -5.45 -8.66
C PHE A 53 -10.08 -6.14 -9.62
N ILE A 54 -9.85 -7.44 -9.85
CA ILE A 54 -10.87 -8.32 -10.43
C ILE A 54 -11.74 -8.87 -9.30
N LYS A 55 -13.03 -9.06 -9.61
CA LYS A 55 -14.05 -9.52 -8.67
C LYS A 55 -14.49 -10.92 -9.04
N TRP A 56 -14.17 -11.91 -8.20
CA TRP A 56 -14.61 -13.28 -8.39
C TRP A 56 -15.42 -13.74 -7.18
N ASP A 57 -16.58 -14.34 -7.44
CA ASP A 57 -17.40 -14.92 -6.39
C ASP A 57 -17.00 -16.38 -6.20
N ILE A 58 -16.63 -16.72 -4.97
CA ILE A 58 -16.31 -18.08 -4.54
C ILE A 58 -17.52 -18.64 -3.82
N ILE A 59 -17.99 -19.79 -4.30
CA ILE A 59 -19.25 -20.38 -3.89
C ILE A 59 -18.95 -21.77 -3.32
N TYR A 60 -18.87 -21.86 -1.99
CA TYR A 60 -18.95 -23.16 -1.32
C TYR A 60 -20.42 -23.56 -1.12
N ASN A 61 -20.62 -24.83 -0.80
CA ASN A 61 -21.91 -25.35 -0.36
C ASN A 61 -21.77 -25.90 1.07
N VAL A 62 -22.43 -25.27 2.03
CA VAL A 62 -22.42 -25.71 3.44
C VAL A 62 -22.99 -27.12 3.64
N GLU A 63 -23.90 -27.57 2.77
CA GLU A 63 -24.50 -28.92 2.82
C GLU A 63 -23.53 -29.99 2.30
N SER A 64 -22.53 -29.60 1.50
CA SER A 64 -21.50 -30.46 0.94
C SER A 64 -20.09 -29.88 1.18
N PRO A 65 -19.62 -29.79 2.45
CA PRO A 65 -18.40 -29.06 2.80
C PRO A 65 -17.09 -29.72 2.32
N LEU A 66 -17.17 -30.94 1.80
CA LEU A 66 -16.03 -31.65 1.23
C LEU A 66 -15.84 -31.37 -0.27
N SER A 67 -16.87 -30.85 -0.94
CA SER A 67 -16.82 -30.53 -2.36
C SER A 67 -15.94 -29.29 -2.62
N PRO A 68 -15.29 -29.19 -3.79
CA PRO A 68 -14.61 -27.98 -4.21
C PRO A 68 -15.61 -26.82 -4.36
N PRO A 69 -15.14 -25.56 -4.24
CA PRO A 69 -15.96 -24.40 -4.53
C PRO A 69 -16.18 -24.23 -6.03
N ASP A 70 -17.30 -23.61 -6.38
CA ASP A 70 -17.50 -23.02 -7.70
C ASP A 70 -16.94 -21.59 -7.72
N VAL A 71 -16.53 -21.14 -8.91
CA VAL A 71 -16.02 -19.78 -9.12
C VAL A 71 -16.85 -19.11 -10.20
N MET A 72 -17.45 -17.97 -9.87
CA MET A 72 -18.07 -17.09 -10.86
C MET A 72 -17.16 -15.89 -11.14
N PHE A 73 -16.85 -15.69 -12.43
CA PHE A 73 -16.05 -14.57 -12.90
C PHE A 73 -16.91 -13.32 -13.10
N GLY A 74 -16.27 -12.15 -13.16
CA GLY A 74 -16.97 -10.88 -13.33
C GLY A 74 -17.73 -10.81 -14.66
N ALA A 75 -18.77 -9.99 -14.74
CA ALA A 75 -19.60 -9.86 -15.93
C ALA A 75 -18.81 -9.36 -17.17
N GLU A 76 -17.70 -8.64 -16.96
CA GLU A 76 -16.83 -8.15 -18.03
C GLU A 76 -15.91 -9.24 -18.60
N ASP A 77 -15.84 -10.41 -17.95
CA ASP A 77 -14.96 -11.54 -18.28
C ASP A 77 -15.75 -12.76 -18.79
N ASP A 78 -16.90 -12.54 -19.44
CA ASP A 78 -17.79 -13.60 -19.95
C ASP A 78 -17.09 -14.61 -20.90
N LYS A 79 -16.06 -14.16 -21.61
CA LYS A 79 -15.23 -14.95 -22.52
C LYS A 79 -14.05 -15.65 -21.84
N PHE A 80 -13.83 -15.43 -20.54
CA PHE A 80 -12.80 -16.14 -19.80
C PHE A 80 -13.31 -17.53 -19.40
N ILE A 81 -12.87 -18.55 -20.15
CA ILE A 81 -13.29 -19.94 -19.93
C ILE A 81 -12.06 -20.79 -19.55
N PRO A 82 -11.59 -20.74 -18.28
CA PRO A 82 -10.34 -21.38 -17.84
C PRO A 82 -10.42 -22.91 -17.75
N PHE A 83 -11.61 -23.48 -17.88
CA PHE A 83 -11.91 -24.89 -17.66
C PHE A 83 -12.03 -25.70 -18.96
N VAL A 84 -11.83 -25.09 -20.13
CA VAL A 84 -11.74 -25.83 -21.40
C VAL A 84 -10.44 -26.62 -21.41
N LEU A 85 -10.49 -27.88 -21.89
CA LEU A 85 -9.35 -28.80 -21.99
C LEU A 85 -8.10 -28.09 -22.54
N SER A 86 -7.15 -27.80 -21.66
CA SER A 86 -5.82 -27.35 -22.06
C SER A 86 -5.08 -28.51 -22.72
N SER A 87 -4.23 -28.20 -23.70
CA SER A 87 -3.33 -29.17 -24.32
C SER A 87 -2.31 -29.76 -23.33
N ASP A 88 -2.10 -29.11 -22.18
CA ASP A 88 -1.31 -29.57 -21.05
C ASP A 88 -2.23 -29.86 -19.84
N PRO A 89 -2.54 -31.12 -19.53
CA PRO A 89 -3.42 -31.51 -18.42
C PRO A 89 -2.90 -31.07 -17.05
N SER A 90 -1.57 -30.93 -16.90
CA SER A 90 -0.92 -30.60 -15.63
C SER A 90 -1.12 -29.15 -15.20
N LYS A 91 -1.42 -28.26 -16.15
CA LYS A 91 -1.72 -26.84 -15.93
C LYS A 91 -3.22 -26.53 -15.91
N SER A 92 -4.06 -27.55 -16.06
CA SER A 92 -5.51 -27.37 -16.01
C SER A 92 -5.97 -27.11 -14.57
N PRO A 93 -6.81 -26.10 -14.31
CA PRO A 93 -7.45 -25.92 -12.99
C PRO A 93 -8.28 -27.13 -12.59
N MET A 94 -8.73 -27.89 -13.60
CA MET A 94 -9.43 -29.16 -13.45
C MET A 94 -8.63 -30.18 -12.64
N HIS A 95 -7.29 -30.19 -12.71
CA HIS A 95 -6.49 -31.07 -11.86
C HIS A 95 -6.57 -30.67 -10.37
N THR A 96 -6.56 -29.37 -10.07
CA THR A 96 -6.69 -28.85 -8.69
C THR A 96 -8.08 -29.10 -8.11
N LEU A 97 -9.13 -28.97 -8.94
CA LEU A 97 -10.50 -29.28 -8.54
C LEU A 97 -10.75 -30.79 -8.39
N SER A 98 -10.18 -31.61 -9.29
CA SER A 98 -10.35 -33.07 -9.25
C SER A 98 -9.67 -33.71 -8.04
N ASN A 99 -8.53 -33.15 -7.60
CA ASN A 99 -7.79 -33.59 -6.42
C ASN A 99 -8.05 -32.70 -5.19
N TRP A 100 -9.27 -32.14 -5.07
CA TRP A 100 -9.60 -31.22 -3.99
C TRP A 100 -9.54 -31.89 -2.62
N ASN A 101 -8.73 -31.32 -1.72
CA ASN A 101 -8.66 -31.75 -0.33
C ASN A 101 -9.17 -30.63 0.58
N SER A 102 -10.43 -30.72 1.01
CA SER A 102 -11.05 -29.71 1.87
C SER A 102 -10.35 -29.51 3.22
N LYS A 103 -9.58 -30.50 3.69
CA LYS A 103 -8.82 -30.41 4.95
C LYS A 103 -7.50 -29.66 4.81
N ASP A 104 -7.01 -29.45 3.60
CA ASP A 104 -5.78 -28.69 3.34
C ASP A 104 -6.12 -27.20 3.19
N PRO A 105 -5.68 -26.33 4.12
CA PRO A 105 -5.97 -24.89 4.07
C PRO A 105 -5.41 -24.20 2.82
N SER A 106 -4.40 -24.76 2.16
CA SER A 106 -3.73 -24.15 1.01
C SER A 106 -4.49 -24.27 -0.31
N ARG A 107 -5.48 -25.16 -0.40
CA ARG A 107 -6.13 -25.51 -1.69
C ARG A 107 -6.81 -24.33 -2.38
N LEU A 108 -7.50 -23.49 -1.60
CA LEU A 108 -8.13 -22.28 -2.15
C LEU A 108 -7.07 -21.31 -2.69
N LEU A 109 -5.95 -21.12 -1.98
CA LEU A 109 -4.85 -20.29 -2.48
C LEU A 109 -4.30 -20.83 -3.79
N SER A 110 -4.02 -22.13 -3.88
CA SER A 110 -3.52 -22.76 -5.11
C SER A 110 -4.49 -22.58 -6.29
N LEU A 111 -5.79 -22.76 -6.07
CA LEU A 111 -6.81 -22.56 -7.09
C LEU A 111 -6.84 -21.10 -7.59
N ILE A 112 -6.87 -20.13 -6.67
CA ILE A 112 -6.92 -18.71 -7.02
C ILE A 112 -5.65 -18.27 -7.76
N LEU A 113 -4.47 -18.74 -7.36
CA LEU A 113 -3.22 -18.42 -8.04
C LEU A 113 -3.19 -19.00 -9.48
N GLN A 114 -3.63 -20.24 -9.67
CA GLN A 114 -3.71 -20.85 -11.00
C GLN A 114 -4.72 -20.13 -11.90
N LEU A 115 -5.92 -19.83 -11.39
CA LEU A 115 -6.91 -19.07 -12.14
C LEU A 115 -6.39 -17.68 -12.51
N ARG A 116 -5.66 -17.00 -11.62
CA ARG A 116 -5.05 -15.69 -11.89
C ARG A 116 -3.98 -15.78 -12.97
N GLU A 117 -3.19 -16.85 -13.02
CA GLU A 117 -2.20 -17.09 -14.08
C GLU A 117 -2.89 -17.25 -15.44
N LEU A 118 -3.95 -18.06 -15.51
CA LEU A 118 -4.75 -18.22 -16.72
C LEU A 118 -5.43 -16.92 -17.15
N TYR A 119 -5.92 -16.14 -16.18
CA TYR A 119 -6.52 -14.84 -16.43
C TYR A 119 -5.50 -13.85 -17.00
N SER A 120 -4.27 -13.87 -16.48
CA SER A 120 -3.15 -13.08 -17.03
C SER A 120 -2.87 -13.44 -18.49
N ALA A 121 -2.82 -14.73 -18.81
CA ALA A 121 -2.63 -15.20 -20.18
C ALA A 121 -3.82 -14.85 -21.10
N TYR A 122 -5.05 -14.93 -20.60
CA TYR A 122 -6.26 -14.51 -21.31
C TYR A 122 -6.21 -13.01 -21.64
N GLN A 123 -5.95 -12.16 -20.65
CA GLN A 123 -5.84 -10.71 -20.84
C GLN A 123 -4.69 -10.35 -21.79
N GLY A 124 -3.55 -11.06 -21.72
CA GLY A 124 -2.47 -10.91 -22.68
C GLY A 124 -2.89 -11.20 -24.13
N LYS A 125 -3.71 -12.24 -24.35
CA LYS A 125 -4.28 -12.54 -25.68
C LYS A 125 -5.28 -11.48 -26.13
N CYS A 126 -6.14 -10.98 -25.22
CA CYS A 126 -7.07 -9.91 -25.51
C CYS A 126 -6.35 -8.65 -25.97
N VAL A 127 -5.33 -8.23 -25.21
CA VAL A 127 -4.51 -7.05 -25.52
C VAL A 127 -3.72 -7.24 -26.81
N GLY A 128 -3.15 -8.43 -27.06
CA GLY A 128 -2.48 -8.74 -28.32
C GLY A 128 -3.39 -8.80 -29.55
N GLY A 129 -4.71 -8.97 -29.34
CA GLY A 129 -5.73 -8.94 -30.39
C GLY A 129 -6.24 -7.54 -30.75
N VAL A 130 -5.82 -6.50 -30.01
CA VAL A 130 -6.23 -5.12 -30.26
C VAL A 130 -5.62 -4.61 -31.57
N ASP A 131 -6.45 -4.02 -32.43
CA ASP A 131 -6.03 -3.43 -33.70
C ASP A 131 -5.48 -2.00 -33.50
N ASP A 132 -4.39 -1.90 -32.74
CA ASP A 132 -3.69 -0.64 -32.46
C ASP A 132 -2.18 -0.83 -32.62
N GLU A 133 -1.60 -0.17 -33.64
CA GLU A 133 -0.17 -0.28 -33.96
C GLU A 133 0.73 0.24 -32.83
N ARG A 134 0.24 1.21 -32.05
CA ARG A 134 1.01 1.74 -30.93
C ARG A 134 1.10 0.72 -29.81
N VAL A 135 -0.01 0.08 -29.44
CA VAL A 135 -0.02 -0.98 -28.42
C VAL A 135 0.82 -2.18 -28.85
N LYS A 136 0.70 -2.62 -30.12
CA LYS A 136 1.53 -3.72 -30.66
C LYS A 136 3.02 -3.41 -30.58
N PHE A 137 3.41 -2.17 -30.93
CA PHE A 137 4.79 -1.72 -30.81
C PHE A 137 5.30 -1.81 -29.36
N GLU A 138 4.51 -1.30 -28.41
CA GLU A 138 4.87 -1.32 -26.99
C GLU A 138 5.01 -2.75 -26.44
N ILE A 139 4.10 -3.66 -26.79
CA ILE A 139 4.20 -5.07 -26.40
C ILE A 139 5.51 -5.67 -26.92
N SER A 140 5.86 -5.41 -28.19
CA SER A 140 7.05 -6.00 -28.80
C SER A 140 8.37 -5.48 -28.20
N THR A 141 8.41 -4.22 -27.78
CA THR A 141 9.60 -3.62 -27.14
C THR A 141 9.76 -4.01 -25.67
N MET A 142 8.68 -4.42 -25.00
CA MET A 142 8.67 -4.75 -23.57
C MET A 142 8.77 -6.26 -23.26
N LEU A 143 8.91 -7.14 -24.26
CA LEU A 143 8.94 -8.60 -24.10
C LEU A 143 10.02 -9.12 -23.14
N SER A 144 11.16 -8.43 -23.03
CA SER A 144 12.28 -8.84 -22.17
C SER A 144 12.04 -8.55 -20.68
N ARG A 145 11.02 -7.75 -20.35
CA ARG A 145 10.75 -7.34 -18.98
C ARG A 145 9.74 -8.28 -18.34
N GLU A 146 10.16 -8.94 -17.27
CA GLU A 146 9.31 -9.85 -16.51
C GLU A 146 8.32 -9.09 -15.61
N GLY A 147 7.21 -9.76 -15.28
CA GLY A 147 6.24 -9.26 -14.30
C GLY A 147 5.32 -8.13 -14.77
N ILE A 148 5.32 -7.80 -16.08
CA ILE A 148 4.33 -6.87 -16.64
C ILE A 148 2.96 -7.55 -16.67
N GLU A 149 1.96 -6.87 -16.09
CA GLU A 149 0.57 -7.28 -16.23
C GLU A 149 -0.14 -6.35 -17.19
N MET A 150 -0.94 -6.92 -18.09
CA MET A 150 -1.71 -6.20 -19.09
C MET A 150 -3.18 -6.51 -18.90
N SER A 151 -4.04 -5.52 -19.11
CA SER A 151 -5.49 -5.72 -19.10
C SER A 151 -6.16 -4.86 -20.17
N LEU A 152 -7.12 -5.45 -20.86
CA LEU A 152 -8.07 -4.73 -21.70
C LEU A 152 -9.30 -4.39 -20.85
N SER A 153 -9.68 -3.12 -20.82
CA SER A 153 -10.90 -2.67 -20.16
C SER A 153 -11.83 -2.00 -21.17
N SER A 154 -13.10 -2.39 -21.16
CA SER A 154 -14.14 -1.85 -22.04
C SER A 154 -15.39 -1.60 -21.19
N GLY A 155 -15.85 -0.36 -21.13
CA GLY A 155 -17.04 0.01 -20.37
C GLY A 155 -18.17 0.41 -21.30
N VAL A 156 -19.43 0.19 -20.88
CA VAL A 156 -20.63 0.58 -21.65
C VAL A 156 -20.61 2.08 -22.03
N GLU A 157 -19.98 2.92 -21.21
CA GLU A 157 -19.82 4.37 -21.46
C GLU A 157 -18.36 4.82 -21.66
N LYS A 158 -17.37 3.94 -21.51
CA LYS A 158 -15.95 4.31 -21.60
C LYS A 158 -15.33 3.78 -22.88
N PRO A 159 -14.45 4.57 -23.54
CA PRO A 159 -13.67 4.04 -24.65
C PRO A 159 -12.85 2.84 -24.18
N GLU A 160 -12.58 1.93 -25.10
CA GLU A 160 -11.71 0.79 -24.84
C GLU A 160 -10.32 1.30 -24.47
N GLU A 161 -9.74 0.74 -23.42
CA GLU A 161 -8.44 1.16 -22.89
C GLU A 161 -7.58 -0.06 -22.61
N VAL A 162 -6.32 0.00 -23.05
CA VAL A 162 -5.30 -0.99 -22.68
C VAL A 162 -4.49 -0.42 -21.53
N LYS A 163 -4.41 -1.17 -20.44
CA LYS A 163 -3.61 -0.83 -19.25
C LYS A 163 -2.41 -1.75 -19.16
N PHE A 164 -1.26 -1.18 -18.84
CA PHE A 164 -0.04 -1.87 -18.45
C PHE A 164 0.28 -1.54 -17.00
N ALA A 165 0.65 -2.55 -16.22
CA ALA A 165 1.26 -2.41 -14.92
C ALA A 165 2.72 -2.85 -15.02
N VAL A 166 3.61 -1.87 -15.11
CA VAL A 166 5.04 -2.10 -15.34
C VAL A 166 5.78 -2.02 -14.01
N PRO A 167 6.36 -3.11 -13.49
CA PRO A 167 7.14 -3.08 -12.25
C PRO A 167 8.45 -2.33 -12.48
N LEU A 168 8.75 -1.26 -11.73
CA LEU A 168 9.88 -0.36 -12.02
C LEU A 168 11.24 -0.83 -11.48
N LEU A 169 11.30 -1.38 -10.28
CA LEU A 169 12.55 -1.71 -9.61
C LEU A 169 12.56 -3.18 -9.18
N ASP A 170 13.69 -3.84 -9.39
CA ASP A 170 13.95 -5.19 -8.86
C ASP A 170 14.64 -5.14 -7.48
N THR A 171 14.99 -3.95 -7.00
CA THR A 171 15.60 -3.76 -5.68
C THR A 171 14.63 -4.12 -4.57
N SER A 172 15.05 -4.96 -3.62
CA SER A 172 14.28 -5.24 -2.40
C SER A 172 14.29 -4.01 -1.48
N ILE A 173 13.32 -3.12 -1.67
CA ILE A 173 13.09 -1.96 -0.79
C ILE A 173 12.94 -2.41 0.67
N ASN A 174 12.37 -3.60 0.89
CA ASN A 174 12.26 -4.22 2.21
C ASN A 174 13.61 -4.35 2.94
N ASN A 175 14.70 -4.56 2.20
CA ASN A 175 16.02 -4.71 2.79
C ASN A 175 16.69 -3.36 3.11
N MET A 176 16.15 -2.25 2.59
CA MET A 176 16.71 -0.91 2.79
C MET A 176 16.30 -0.29 4.13
N VAL A 177 15.20 -0.78 4.74
CA VAL A 177 14.72 -0.32 6.04
C VAL A 177 14.70 -1.51 7.02
N PRO A 178 15.74 -1.67 7.85
CA PRO A 178 15.83 -2.78 8.79
C PRO A 178 14.64 -2.82 9.76
N ALA A 179 14.23 -4.04 10.15
CA ALA A 179 13.17 -4.30 11.12
C ALA A 179 11.78 -3.71 10.77
N CYS A 180 11.55 -3.30 9.52
CA CYS A 180 10.25 -2.82 9.09
C CYS A 180 9.21 -3.96 9.11
N PRO A 181 8.01 -3.76 9.70
CA PRO A 181 7.00 -4.81 9.85
C PRO A 181 6.20 -5.08 8.57
N TRP A 182 6.75 -4.73 7.41
CA TRP A 182 6.13 -4.93 6.10
C TRP A 182 5.90 -6.42 5.87
N ARG A 183 4.64 -6.81 5.70
CA ARG A 183 4.27 -8.21 5.48
C ARG A 183 4.50 -8.65 4.04
N GLN A 184 4.45 -7.71 3.12
CA GLN A 184 4.58 -7.95 1.68
C GLN A 184 5.84 -7.30 1.12
N GLN A 185 6.31 -7.82 0.00
CA GLN A 185 7.37 -7.17 -0.77
C GLN A 185 6.86 -5.83 -1.27
N GLN A 186 7.58 -4.75 -0.96
CA GLN A 186 7.23 -3.42 -1.39
C GLN A 186 7.63 -3.25 -2.85
N LYS A 187 6.68 -2.80 -3.66
CA LYS A 187 6.85 -2.64 -5.10
C LYS A 187 6.30 -1.31 -5.55
N ILE A 188 6.93 -0.76 -6.60
CA ILE A 188 6.46 0.43 -7.30
C ILE A 188 6.24 0.03 -8.75
N HIS A 189 5.06 0.37 -9.26
CA HIS A 189 4.68 0.12 -10.64
C HIS A 189 4.36 1.45 -11.33
N LEU A 190 4.65 1.52 -12.62
CA LEU A 190 4.09 2.51 -13.52
C LEU A 190 2.84 1.92 -14.16
N GLN A 191 1.70 2.57 -13.93
CA GLN A 191 0.48 2.34 -14.70
C GLN A 191 0.56 3.17 -15.98
N VAL A 192 0.44 2.50 -17.13
CA VAL A 192 0.40 3.15 -18.44
C VAL A 192 -0.94 2.79 -19.08
N ILE A 193 -1.75 3.80 -19.42
CA ILE A 193 -3.08 3.59 -20.00
C ILE A 193 -3.14 4.21 -21.39
N TYR A 194 -3.31 3.35 -22.40
CA TYR A 194 -3.54 3.73 -23.79
C TYR A 194 -5.04 3.72 -24.08
N PRO A 195 -5.66 4.88 -24.33
CA PRO A 195 -7.02 4.92 -24.86
C PRO A 195 -7.01 4.48 -26.32
N ILE A 196 -7.83 3.48 -26.64
CA ILE A 196 -7.94 2.94 -27.99
C ILE A 196 -8.90 3.83 -28.77
N GLY A 197 -8.32 4.60 -29.70
CA GLY A 197 -9.07 5.51 -30.56
C GLY A 197 -9.92 4.75 -31.58
N ARG A 198 -11.10 5.27 -31.92
CA ARG A 198 -11.80 4.84 -33.14
C ARG A 198 -10.95 5.22 -34.36
N LYS A 199 -11.00 4.42 -35.43
CA LYS A 199 -10.17 4.43 -36.67
C LYS A 199 -10.02 5.77 -37.44
N TYR A 200 -10.47 6.91 -36.89
CA TYR A 200 -10.48 8.23 -37.52
C TYR A 200 -9.81 9.35 -36.68
N GLN A 201 -9.11 9.03 -35.59
CA GLN A 201 -8.28 10.02 -34.90
C GLN A 201 -6.94 10.16 -35.62
N SER A 202 -6.61 11.39 -36.02
CA SER A 202 -5.43 11.73 -36.83
C SER A 202 -4.10 11.71 -36.06
N ALA A 203 -4.13 11.62 -34.73
CA ALA A 203 -2.94 11.50 -33.90
C ALA A 203 -3.19 10.51 -32.75
N PRO A 204 -2.22 9.60 -32.46
CA PRO A 204 -2.29 8.76 -31.27
C PRO A 204 -2.28 9.67 -30.04
N SER A 205 -3.23 9.47 -29.13
CA SER A 205 -3.26 10.20 -27.87
C SER A 205 -2.15 9.69 -26.96
N ALA A 206 -1.47 10.61 -26.27
CA ALA A 206 -0.42 10.25 -25.33
C ALA A 206 -0.97 9.34 -24.23
N PRO A 207 -0.19 8.34 -23.77
CA PRO A 207 -0.64 7.47 -22.70
C PRO A 207 -0.81 8.27 -21.40
N ARG A 208 -1.77 7.84 -20.58
CA ARG A 208 -1.91 8.37 -19.22
C ARG A 208 -1.02 7.57 -18.29
N LEU A 209 -0.23 8.28 -17.48
CA LEU A 209 0.78 7.69 -16.62
C LEU A 209 0.43 7.92 -15.16
N LYS A 210 0.65 6.91 -14.31
CA LYS A 210 0.48 7.03 -12.87
C LYS A 210 1.45 6.09 -12.14
N LEU A 211 2.15 6.60 -11.13
CA LEU A 211 2.89 5.75 -10.21
C LEU A 211 1.95 5.16 -9.16
N VAL A 212 2.10 3.87 -8.92
CA VAL A 212 1.34 3.15 -7.89
C VAL A 212 2.33 2.32 -7.07
N SER A 213 2.26 2.46 -5.75
CA SER A 213 3.06 1.66 -4.82
C SER A 213 2.20 0.82 -3.90
N THR A 214 2.83 -0.16 -3.28
CA THR A 214 2.25 -0.88 -2.14
C THR A 214 1.92 0.09 -1.00
N LEU A 215 0.80 -0.15 -0.32
CA LEU A 215 0.26 0.79 0.68
C LEU A 215 1.24 1.06 1.83
N GLU A 216 1.96 0.04 2.28
CA GLU A 216 2.88 0.16 3.42
C GLU A 216 4.10 1.06 3.09
N LEU A 217 4.47 1.18 1.81
CA LEU A 217 5.58 2.03 1.37
C LEU A 217 5.33 3.52 1.64
N ARG A 218 4.05 3.93 1.73
CA ARG A 218 3.68 5.31 2.12
C ARG A 218 4.21 5.72 3.50
N SER A 219 4.57 4.76 4.34
CA SER A 219 5.24 5.04 5.63
C SER A 219 6.65 5.59 5.46
N LEU A 220 7.33 5.24 4.36
CA LEU A 220 8.67 5.71 4.01
C LEU A 220 8.62 7.02 3.20
N PHE A 221 7.87 7.05 2.09
CA PHE A 221 7.66 8.23 1.25
C PHE A 221 6.42 8.07 0.36
N SER A 222 5.95 9.16 -0.23
CA SER A 222 4.82 9.14 -1.17
C SER A 222 5.32 9.14 -2.63
N VAL A 223 4.87 8.17 -3.43
CA VAL A 223 5.13 8.17 -4.88
C VAL A 223 4.35 9.25 -5.63
N GLU A 224 3.31 9.81 -5.02
CA GLU A 224 2.49 10.89 -5.60
C GLU A 224 3.27 12.21 -5.66
N ASP A 225 4.31 12.37 -4.82
CA ASP A 225 5.19 13.54 -4.80
C ASP A 225 6.28 13.47 -5.89
N ILE A 226 6.44 12.31 -6.54
CA ILE A 226 7.42 12.13 -7.62
C ILE A 226 6.86 12.75 -8.90
N LYS A 227 7.58 13.75 -9.42
CA LYS A 227 7.28 14.34 -10.73
C LYS A 227 7.65 13.36 -11.82
N LEU A 228 6.64 12.88 -12.54
CA LEU A 228 6.82 12.03 -13.71
C LEU A 228 7.52 12.82 -14.84
N PRO A 229 8.56 12.25 -15.49
CA PRO A 229 9.10 12.82 -16.72
C PRO A 229 8.01 13.01 -17.78
N THR A 230 8.13 14.07 -18.59
CA THR A 230 7.19 14.32 -19.69
C THR A 230 7.31 13.22 -20.74
N TRP A 231 6.17 12.65 -21.15
CA TRP A 231 6.13 11.75 -22.30
C TRP A 231 6.24 12.55 -23.61
N LEU A 232 7.30 12.30 -24.38
CA LEU A 232 7.53 12.99 -25.65
C LEU A 232 6.81 12.30 -26.82
N ASN A 233 6.50 13.07 -27.87
CA ASN A 233 5.87 12.50 -29.07
C ASN A 233 6.77 11.44 -29.70
N GLY A 234 6.22 10.25 -29.94
CA GLY A 234 6.95 9.11 -30.52
C GLY A 234 7.71 8.24 -29.51
N MET A 235 8.07 8.78 -28.34
CA MET A 235 8.78 8.07 -27.27
C MET A 235 8.02 6.82 -26.84
N CYS A 236 8.69 5.70 -26.61
CA CYS A 236 8.08 4.44 -26.14
C CYS A 236 8.34 4.14 -24.67
N MET A 237 7.64 3.12 -24.12
CA MET A 237 7.84 2.72 -22.72
C MET A 237 9.29 2.32 -22.44
N ALA A 238 9.92 1.57 -23.35
CA ALA A 238 11.31 1.12 -23.19
C ALA A 238 12.31 2.29 -23.08
N GLU A 239 12.05 3.41 -23.77
CA GLU A 239 12.85 4.63 -23.68
C GLU A 239 12.53 5.46 -22.42
N TYR A 240 11.29 5.40 -21.94
CA TYR A 240 10.81 6.20 -20.81
C TYR A 240 11.25 5.64 -19.46
N LEU A 241 11.22 4.32 -19.32
CA LEU A 241 11.42 3.63 -18.05
C LEU A 241 12.79 3.90 -17.39
N PRO A 242 13.94 3.89 -18.10
CA PRO A 242 15.24 4.07 -17.45
C PRO A 242 15.36 5.39 -16.68
N ALA A 243 14.94 6.51 -17.27
CA ALA A 243 15.02 7.83 -16.62
C ALA A 243 14.06 7.94 -15.41
N LEU A 244 12.87 7.31 -15.52
CA LEU A 244 11.93 7.24 -14.41
C LEU A 244 12.49 6.38 -13.27
N GLU A 245 13.07 5.22 -13.58
CA GLU A 245 13.65 4.30 -12.59
C GLU A 245 14.79 4.94 -11.82
N GLU A 246 15.68 5.66 -12.50
CA GLU A 246 16.75 6.43 -11.86
C GLU A 246 16.17 7.47 -10.89
N THR A 247 15.15 8.21 -11.32
CA THR A 247 14.46 9.20 -10.48
C THR A 247 13.84 8.56 -9.24
N VAL A 248 13.12 7.45 -9.41
CA VAL A 248 12.47 6.74 -8.31
C VAL A 248 13.50 6.15 -7.35
N GLN A 249 14.57 5.55 -7.87
CA GLN A 249 15.66 5.00 -7.06
C GLN A 249 16.33 6.09 -6.21
N MET A 250 16.60 7.26 -6.79
CA MET A 250 17.16 8.40 -6.05
C MET A 250 16.22 8.88 -4.93
N GLN A 251 14.91 8.94 -5.18
CA GLN A 251 13.92 9.32 -4.17
C GLN A 251 13.83 8.30 -3.03
N ILE A 252 13.93 7.00 -3.32
CA ILE A 252 13.96 5.96 -2.28
C ILE A 252 15.21 6.12 -1.41
N LEU A 253 16.39 6.29 -2.04
CA LEU A 253 17.65 6.46 -1.31
C LEU A 253 17.64 7.72 -0.44
N GLU A 254 17.11 8.83 -0.96
CA GLU A 254 16.89 10.06 -0.17
C GLU A 254 15.98 9.75 1.03
N ALA A 255 14.81 9.14 0.83
CA ALA A 255 13.86 8.83 1.90
C ALA A 255 14.44 7.92 2.99
N VAL A 256 15.23 6.91 2.60
CA VAL A 256 15.94 6.03 3.54
C VAL A 256 16.99 6.82 4.33
N SER A 257 17.77 7.70 3.66
CA SER A 257 18.75 8.54 4.35
C SER A 257 18.12 9.46 5.40
N LEU A 258 16.90 9.97 5.15
CA LEU A 258 16.18 10.82 6.09
C LEU A 258 15.81 10.10 7.40
N ILE A 259 15.70 8.75 7.41
CA ILE A 259 15.56 7.98 8.64
C ILE A 259 16.80 8.17 9.52
N GLY A 260 17.99 8.06 8.92
CA GLY A 260 19.27 8.27 9.62
C GLY A 260 19.39 9.69 10.20
N ILE A 261 18.96 10.69 9.43
CA ILE A 261 18.97 12.09 9.90
C ILE A 261 18.01 12.29 11.08
N ARG A 262 16.79 11.72 11.01
CA ARG A 262 15.83 11.75 12.14
C ARG A 262 16.39 11.05 13.38
N ARG A 263 17.03 9.90 13.20
CA ARG A 263 17.68 9.16 14.29
C ARG A 263 18.74 10.01 14.98
N LEU A 264 19.66 10.58 14.20
CA LEU A 264 20.74 11.42 14.71
C LEU A 264 20.18 12.67 15.43
N PHE A 265 19.08 13.24 14.94
CA PHE A 265 18.42 14.34 15.62
C PHE A 265 17.83 13.92 16.98
N ILE A 266 17.17 12.76 17.07
CA ILE A 266 16.67 12.22 18.35
C ILE A 266 17.83 11.97 19.32
N GLU A 267 18.96 11.44 18.83
CA GLU A 267 20.18 11.25 19.63
C GLU A 267 20.74 12.60 20.12
N THR A 268 20.69 13.64 19.28
CA THR A 268 21.15 15.00 19.63
C THR A 268 20.24 15.66 20.68
N LEU A 269 18.92 15.45 20.60
CA LEU A 269 17.97 15.92 21.62
C LEU A 269 18.31 15.38 23.01
N THR A 270 18.98 14.23 23.11
CA THR A 270 19.34 13.67 24.42
C THR A 270 20.34 14.49 25.22
N VAL A 271 21.11 15.36 24.55
CA VAL A 271 22.06 16.27 25.19
C VAL A 271 21.32 17.35 26.00
N VAL A 272 20.17 17.80 25.52
CA VAL A 272 19.40 18.90 26.12
C VAL A 272 18.17 18.42 26.92
N PHE A 273 17.51 17.34 26.47
CA PHE A 273 16.32 16.77 27.12
C PHE A 273 16.60 15.53 27.97
N GLY A 274 17.82 14.99 27.95
CA GLY A 274 18.13 13.72 28.58
C GLY A 274 17.60 12.51 27.80
N ARG A 275 17.47 11.34 28.45
CA ARG A 275 17.06 10.11 27.75
C ARG A 275 15.55 10.14 27.41
N PRO A 276 15.16 9.75 26.19
CA PRO A 276 13.75 9.62 25.83
C PRO A 276 13.09 8.47 26.61
N LEU A 277 11.81 8.64 26.94
CA LEU A 277 10.97 7.57 27.50
C LEU A 277 10.58 6.55 26.43
N GLU A 278 10.26 7.04 25.23
CA GLU A 278 9.95 6.23 24.05
C GLU A 278 10.47 6.92 22.80
N ALA A 279 10.90 6.13 21.82
CA ALA A 279 11.25 6.60 20.48
C ALA A 279 10.86 5.54 19.45
N ASP A 280 10.43 5.99 18.27
CA ASP A 280 10.13 5.12 17.13
C ASP A 280 11.43 4.49 16.61
N PRO A 281 11.61 3.16 16.74
CA PRO A 281 12.87 2.51 16.41
C PRO A 281 13.07 2.30 14.89
N ILE A 282 12.01 2.44 14.08
CA ILE A 282 12.05 2.08 12.66
C ILE A 282 12.19 3.35 11.81
N PHE A 283 11.22 4.26 11.89
CA PHE A 283 11.20 5.46 11.03
C PHE A 283 11.71 6.70 11.74
N CYS A 284 11.95 6.62 13.06
CA CYS A 284 12.39 7.74 13.89
C CYS A 284 11.45 8.95 13.78
N ARG A 285 10.14 8.71 13.63
CA ARG A 285 9.14 9.79 13.46
C ARG A 285 8.54 10.29 14.76
N LYS A 286 8.83 9.64 15.87
CA LYS A 286 8.32 10.03 17.19
C LYS A 286 9.38 9.83 18.25
N ALA A 287 9.46 10.78 19.18
CA ALA A 287 10.19 10.62 20.44
C ALA A 287 9.44 11.35 21.56
N THR A 288 9.46 10.81 22.77
CA THR A 288 8.83 11.43 23.93
C THR A 288 9.86 11.58 25.05
N PHE A 289 9.97 12.78 25.61
CA PHE A 289 10.88 13.09 26.72
C PHE A 289 10.09 13.51 27.96
N LEU A 290 10.60 13.15 29.13
CA LEU A 290 10.10 13.67 30.41
C LEU A 290 10.89 14.94 30.75
N VAL A 291 10.18 16.05 30.96
CA VAL A 291 10.79 17.34 31.24
C VAL A 291 10.25 17.87 32.56
N ALA A 292 11.13 18.50 33.33
CA ALA A 292 10.77 19.20 34.56
C ALA A 292 11.22 20.66 34.47
N ASN A 293 10.29 21.59 34.69
CA ASN A 293 10.61 22.99 34.92
C ASN A 293 10.23 23.34 36.37
N GLY A 294 11.24 23.39 37.25
CA GLY A 294 11.06 23.44 38.70
C GLY A 294 10.29 22.22 39.19
N VAL A 295 9.14 22.45 39.84
CA VAL A 295 8.25 21.38 40.35
C VAL A 295 7.24 20.85 39.33
N PHE A 296 7.15 21.48 38.15
CA PHE A 296 6.18 21.09 37.13
C PHE A 296 6.79 20.09 36.16
N THR A 297 6.24 18.87 36.14
CA THR A 297 6.72 17.77 35.30
C THR A 297 5.71 17.44 34.22
N PHE A 298 6.17 17.41 32.97
CA PHE A 298 5.35 17.15 31.79
C PHE A 298 6.13 16.36 30.74
N LEU A 299 5.41 15.82 29.77
CA LEU A 299 5.96 15.13 28.62
C LEU A 299 6.06 16.08 27.44
N VAL A 300 7.14 15.97 26.68
CA VAL A 300 7.31 16.62 25.37
C VAL A 300 7.30 15.55 24.31
N HIS A 301 6.25 15.54 23.48
CA HIS A 301 6.14 14.63 22.35
C HIS A 301 6.64 15.32 21.08
N PHE A 302 7.68 14.77 20.48
CA PHE A 302 8.20 15.15 19.18
C PHE A 302 7.56 14.29 18.10
N LEU A 303 7.02 14.94 17.07
CA LEU A 303 6.53 14.31 15.85
C LEU A 303 7.36 14.82 14.68
N LEU A 304 8.25 13.97 14.16
CA LEU A 304 9.15 14.31 13.06
C LEU A 304 8.48 13.91 11.73
N PRO A 305 8.24 14.86 10.81
CA PRO A 305 7.63 14.55 9.52
C PRO A 305 8.58 13.75 8.62
N ILE A 306 8.02 13.09 7.59
CA ILE A 306 8.81 12.36 6.57
C ILE A 306 9.82 13.30 5.90
N GLN A 307 9.44 14.55 5.69
CA GLN A 307 10.26 15.60 5.07
C GLN A 307 11.25 16.26 6.03
N PHE A 308 11.40 15.79 7.27
CA PHE A 308 12.44 16.30 8.17
C PHE A 308 13.82 16.11 7.54
N PRO A 309 14.72 17.12 7.54
CA PRO A 309 14.63 18.41 8.26
C PRO A 309 14.02 19.57 7.46
N LYS A 310 13.69 19.38 6.17
CA LYS A 310 13.06 20.41 5.31
C LYS A 310 11.79 20.97 5.95
N LYS A 311 11.00 20.11 6.60
CA LYS A 311 9.88 20.49 7.46
C LYS A 311 10.22 20.29 8.93
N GLN A 312 9.88 21.27 9.76
CA GLN A 312 10.17 21.23 11.19
C GLN A 312 9.35 20.16 11.93
N PRO A 313 9.88 19.64 13.05
CA PRO A 313 9.11 18.79 13.96
C PRO A 313 7.88 19.50 14.52
N THR A 314 6.87 18.73 14.87
CA THR A 314 5.72 19.22 15.63
C THR A 314 5.84 18.78 17.08
N LEU A 315 5.52 19.67 18.02
CA LEU A 315 5.64 19.42 19.45
C LEU A 315 4.26 19.40 20.12
N ILE A 316 4.08 18.51 21.10
CA ILE A 316 2.90 18.48 21.96
C ILE A 316 3.37 18.32 23.40
N LEU A 317 2.96 19.23 24.28
CA LEU A 317 3.21 19.13 25.71
C LEU A 317 2.03 18.39 26.35
N GLN A 318 2.31 17.42 27.22
CA GLN A 318 1.28 16.67 27.94
C GLN A 318 1.57 16.68 29.44
N SER A 319 0.58 17.04 30.24
CA SER A 319 0.71 17.02 31.69
C SER A 319 0.77 15.59 32.21
N SER A 320 1.62 15.35 33.21
CA SER A 320 1.61 14.09 33.97
C SER A 320 0.74 14.16 35.24
N GLN A 321 0.27 15.36 35.60
CA GLN A 321 -0.37 15.67 36.87
C GLN A 321 -1.80 16.21 36.73
N HIS A 322 -2.18 16.70 35.54
CA HIS A 322 -3.46 17.36 35.30
C HIS A 322 -4.28 16.59 34.27
N PHE A 323 -5.55 16.37 34.59
CA PHE A 323 -6.50 15.63 33.77
C PHE A 323 -7.75 16.48 33.53
N ASN A 324 -8.34 16.36 32.35
CA ASN A 324 -9.62 16.99 32.06
C ASN A 324 -10.78 16.23 32.72
N LYS A 325 -12.01 16.74 32.59
CA LYS A 325 -13.22 16.12 33.15
C LYS A 325 -13.47 14.67 32.69
N GLN A 326 -12.91 14.29 31.55
CA GLN A 326 -13.01 12.95 30.99
C GLN A 326 -11.90 12.01 31.50
N GLY A 327 -11.06 12.46 32.43
CA GLY A 327 -9.94 11.67 32.95
C GLY A 327 -8.78 11.54 31.97
N VAL A 328 -8.71 12.38 30.93
CA VAL A 328 -7.64 12.37 29.92
C VAL A 328 -6.58 13.41 30.31
N PRO A 329 -5.26 13.08 30.23
CA PRO A 329 -4.20 14.04 30.48
C PRO A 329 -4.35 15.31 29.64
N VAL A 330 -4.20 16.48 30.28
CA VAL A 330 -4.25 17.77 29.59
C VAL A 330 -3.08 17.88 28.62
N ARG A 331 -3.35 18.33 27.39
CA ARG A 331 -2.37 18.53 26.32
C ARG A 331 -2.38 19.98 25.85
N SER A 332 -1.22 20.47 25.42
CA SER A 332 -1.12 21.73 24.70
C SER A 332 -1.78 21.62 23.32
N PRO A 333 -2.12 22.76 22.70
CA PRO A 333 -2.26 22.82 21.25
C PRO A 333 -1.02 22.26 20.56
N VAL A 334 -1.21 21.81 19.32
CA VAL A 334 -0.13 21.33 18.46
C VAL A 334 0.79 22.51 18.13
N MET A 335 2.07 22.41 18.51
CA MET A 335 3.05 23.46 18.30
C MET A 335 3.84 23.19 17.02
N SER A 336 3.58 23.97 15.99
CA SER A 336 4.28 23.91 14.70
C SER A 336 4.86 25.25 14.26
N GLU A 337 4.69 26.31 15.06
CA GLU A 337 5.14 27.67 14.77
C GLU A 337 6.20 28.07 15.80
N TYR A 338 7.46 27.85 15.45
CA TYR A 338 8.64 28.25 16.24
C TYR A 338 9.85 28.40 15.31
N PRO A 339 10.90 29.16 15.68
CA PRO A 339 12.03 29.42 14.81
C PRO A 339 12.66 28.13 14.29
N TRP A 340 12.74 27.99 12.96
CA TRP A 340 13.29 26.83 12.30
C TRP A 340 14.08 27.20 11.05
N SER A 341 15.20 26.53 10.83
CA SER A 341 15.87 26.50 9.54
C SER A 341 16.33 25.08 9.24
N PRO A 342 15.99 24.53 8.06
CA PRO A 342 16.47 23.21 7.65
C PRO A 342 17.98 23.18 7.40
N ARG A 343 18.65 24.33 7.42
CA ARG A 343 20.11 24.49 7.20
C ARG A 343 20.91 24.53 8.49
N TRP A 344 20.27 24.55 9.66
CA TRP A 344 20.97 24.53 10.93
C TRP A 344 21.59 23.16 11.19
N GLU A 345 22.66 23.15 11.98
CA GLU A 345 23.18 21.92 12.54
C GLU A 345 22.16 21.31 13.52
N LEU A 346 22.16 19.99 13.65
CA LEU A 346 21.19 19.29 14.50
C LEU A 346 21.28 19.72 15.97
N SER A 347 22.47 20.09 16.45
CA SER A 347 22.69 20.63 17.79
C SER A 347 22.03 21.99 17.99
N ASP A 348 22.07 22.85 16.97
CA ASP A 348 21.45 24.17 17.01
C ASP A 348 19.93 24.04 16.97
N MET A 349 19.41 23.14 16.12
CA MET A 349 17.99 22.80 16.09
C MET A 349 17.50 22.32 17.46
N ALA A 350 18.23 21.39 18.10
CA ALA A 350 17.88 20.84 19.40
C ALA A 350 17.90 21.91 20.51
N SER A 351 18.94 22.75 20.54
CA SER A 351 19.10 23.81 21.55
C SER A 351 17.99 24.86 21.44
N ARG A 352 17.66 25.29 20.22
CA ARG A 352 16.59 26.28 20.00
C ARG A 352 15.20 25.73 20.33
N ILE A 353 14.95 24.44 20.06
CA ILE A 353 13.70 23.81 20.50
C ILE A 353 13.65 23.74 22.02
N PHE A 354 14.77 23.44 22.68
CA PHE A 354 14.84 23.44 24.13
C PHE A 354 14.50 24.80 24.72
N ASP A 355 15.12 25.89 24.22
CA ASP A 355 14.81 27.26 24.64
C ASP A 355 13.32 27.59 24.46
N PHE A 356 12.76 27.26 23.31
CA PHE A 356 11.32 27.43 23.03
C PHE A 356 10.44 26.66 24.03
N VAL A 357 10.78 25.40 24.34
CA VAL A 357 10.02 24.58 25.30
C VAL A 357 10.12 25.16 26.72
N VAL A 358 11.28 25.72 27.10
CA VAL A 358 11.45 26.39 28.40
C VAL A 358 10.49 27.57 28.52
N GLU A 359 10.41 28.42 27.50
CA GLU A 359 9.48 29.55 27.46
C GLU A 359 8.01 29.09 27.48
N GLU A 360 7.65 28.14 26.62
CA GLU A 360 6.28 27.64 26.50
C GLU A 360 5.80 26.83 27.70
N SER A 361 6.71 26.27 28.51
CA SER A 361 6.34 25.50 29.70
C SER A 361 5.53 26.31 30.71
N SER A 362 5.78 27.62 30.81
CA SER A 362 5.02 28.52 31.69
C SER A 362 3.59 28.72 31.21
N ASN A 363 3.42 28.92 29.89
CA ASN A 363 2.12 29.02 29.24
C ASN A 363 1.34 27.72 29.41
N PHE A 364 2.00 26.58 29.19
CA PHE A 364 1.37 25.27 29.34
C PHE A 364 0.96 24.96 30.77
N LYS A 365 1.77 25.35 31.77
CA LYS A 365 1.41 25.22 33.19
C LYS A 365 0.13 26.01 33.50
N LYS A 366 -0.05 27.21 32.94
CA LYS A 366 -1.28 27.99 33.09
C LYS A 366 -2.48 27.26 32.50
N ILE A 367 -2.36 26.72 31.29
CA ILE A 367 -3.40 25.91 30.64
C ILE A 367 -3.80 24.71 31.52
N CYS A 368 -2.82 24.03 32.11
CA CYS A 368 -3.07 22.90 33.01
C CYS A 368 -3.85 23.29 34.27
N ASN A 369 -3.49 24.42 34.90
CA ASN A 369 -4.18 24.91 36.09
C ASN A 369 -5.62 25.35 35.77
N ASP A 370 -5.84 26.01 34.64
CA ASP A 370 -7.18 26.45 34.23
C ASP A 370 -8.11 25.26 33.93
N ALA A 371 -7.55 24.13 33.47
CA ALA A 371 -8.28 22.90 33.23
C ALA A 371 -8.77 22.21 34.52
N LEU A 372 -8.12 22.45 35.67
CA LEU A 372 -8.59 21.97 36.98
C LEU A 372 -9.77 22.80 37.52
N GLN A 373 -9.87 24.07 37.11
CA GLN A 373 -10.88 25.01 37.61
C GLN A 373 -12.20 24.94 36.84
N ARG A 374 -12.20 24.32 35.66
CA ARG A 374 -13.39 24.17 34.81
C ARG A 374 -13.99 22.80 34.98
#